data_AF-A0A3R6WXV9-F1
#
_entry.id   AF-A0A3R6WXV9-F1
#
_cell.length_a   1.000
_cell.length_b   1.000
_cell.length_c   1.000
_cell.angle_alpha   90.00
_cell.angle_beta   90.00
_cell.angle_gamma   90.00
#
_symmetry.space_group_name_H-M   'P 1'
#
loop_
_entity.id
_entity.type
_entity.pdbx_description
1 polymer ?
#
loop_
_entity_poly.entity_id
_entity_poly.type
_entity_poly.pdbx_seq_one_letter_code
_entity_poly.pdbx_strand_id
1 'polypeptide(L)' 'MMLSVRCYKIKKSDRQPVYKTYRYPAFDTCVDGDNIGEKFNKAFKILKEEINEDRNHNDLNLYESIVIADVWIS' A
#
# COMPACT_ATOMS: atom_id res chain seq x y z
N MET A 1 0.56 -7.23 14.96
CA MET A 1 0.48 -7.89 13.62
C MET A 1 0.31 -6.83 12.53
N MET A 2 1.08 -6.92 11.44
CA MET A 2 1.30 -5.84 10.45
C MET A 2 0.62 -6.14 9.11
N LEU A 3 -0.22 -5.21 8.63
CA LEU A 3 -0.72 -5.26 7.25
C LEU A 3 0.32 -4.64 6.32
N SER A 4 0.72 -5.40 5.30
CA SER A 4 1.67 -4.96 4.29
C SER A 4 1.01 -4.94 2.91
N VAL A 5 1.21 -3.85 2.16
CA VAL A 5 0.77 -3.72 0.77
C VAL A 5 1.99 -3.41 -0.09
N ARG A 6 2.35 -4.34 -0.99
CA ARG A 6 3.41 -4.12 -1.99
C ARG A 6 2.78 -3.53 -3.23
N CYS A 7 3.33 -2.42 -3.67
CA CYS A 7 3.01 -1.80 -4.94
C CYS A 7 4.26 -1.80 -5.83
N TYR A 8 4.04 -1.64 -7.13
CA TYR A 8 5.12 -1.38 -8.08
C TYR A 8 4.68 -0.37 -9.13
N LYS A 9 5.68 0.23 -9.79
CA LYS A 9 5.53 1.01 -11.01
C LYS A 9 6.62 0.64 -11.99
N ILE A 10 6.35 0.74 -13.28
CA ILE A 10 7.30 0.37 -14.33
C ILE A 10 7.98 1.64 -14.85
N LYS A 11 9.32 1.65 -14.90
CA LYS A 11 10.08 2.71 -15.58
C LYS A 11 9.88 2.60 -17.09
N LYS A 12 9.57 3.69 -17.78
CA LYS A 12 9.38 3.66 -19.23
C LYS A 12 10.69 3.50 -20.02
N SER A 13 11.81 3.93 -19.45
CA SER A 13 13.13 3.88 -20.09
C SER A 13 13.64 2.45 -20.31
N ASP A 14 13.49 1.58 -19.31
CA ASP A 14 14.09 0.24 -19.27
C ASP A 14 13.09 -0.89 -18.94
N ARG A 15 11.81 -0.54 -18.75
CA ARG A 15 10.72 -1.45 -18.37
C ARG A 15 10.94 -2.19 -17.05
N GLN A 16 11.87 -1.72 -16.20
CA GLN A 16 12.11 -2.34 -14.91
C GLN A 16 11.07 -1.91 -13.86
N PRO A 17 10.50 -2.86 -13.08
CA PRO A 17 9.60 -2.55 -11.99
C PRO A 17 10.37 -1.99 -10.78
N VAL A 18 9.84 -0.91 -10.20
CA VAL A 18 10.29 -0.34 -8.93
C VAL A 18 9.24 -0.67 -7.89
N TYR A 19 9.63 -1.43 -6.87
CA TYR A 19 8.74 -1.86 -5.80
C TYR A 19 8.81 -0.93 -4.59
N LYS A 20 7.67 -0.74 -3.93
CA LYS A 20 7.55 -0.09 -2.62
C LYS A 20 6.56 -0.88 -1.78
N THR A 21 6.89 -1.11 -0.51
CA THR A 21 6.00 -1.79 0.44
C THR A 21 5.55 -0.80 1.50
N TYR A 22 4.24 -0.66 1.65
CA TYR A 22 3.60 0.13 2.69
C TYR A 22 3.19 -0.79 3.83
N ARG A 23 3.31 -0.33 5.08
CA ARG A 23 3.09 -1.17 6.27
C ARG A 23 2.31 -0.40 7.31
N TYR A 24 1.26 -1.02 7.85
CA TYR A 24 0.46 -0.43 8.92
C TYR A 24 0.15 -1.46 10.02
N PRO A 25 0.38 -1.14 11.31
CA PRO A 25 0.13 -2.04 12.43
C PRO A 25 -1.38 -2.23 12.64
N ALA A 26 -1.98 -3.16 11.91
CA ALA A 26 -3.43 -3.36 11.85
C ALA A 26 -4.04 -3.91 13.15
N PHE A 27 -3.27 -4.60 13.98
CA PHE A 27 -3.80 -5.29 15.17
C PHE A 27 -3.33 -4.72 16.50
N ASP A 28 -2.28 -3.89 16.47
CA ASP A 28 -1.65 -3.34 17.68
C ASP A 28 -2.15 -1.90 17.99
N THR A 29 -2.85 -1.26 17.04
CA THR A 29 -3.31 0.14 17.14
C THR A 29 -4.84 0.32 17.26
N CYS A 30 -5.58 -0.78 17.35
CA CYS A 30 -7.04 -0.76 17.36
C CYS A 30 -7.59 -0.80 18.78
N VAL A 31 -8.69 -0.07 18.99
CA VAL A 31 -9.42 -0.01 20.26
C VAL A 31 -10.00 -1.39 20.57
N ASP A 32 -10.02 -1.77 21.86
CA ASP A 32 -10.68 -3.00 22.31
C ASP A 32 -12.18 -2.93 21.98
N GLY A 33 -12.66 -3.89 21.18
CA GLY A 33 -14.05 -3.97 20.72
C GLY A 33 -14.22 -4.24 19.22
N ASP A 34 -13.27 -3.80 18.39
CA ASP A 34 -13.32 -4.01 16.94
C ASP A 34 -13.03 -5.48 16.57
N ASN A 35 -13.79 -6.04 15.62
CA ASN A 35 -13.49 -7.35 15.06
C ASN A 35 -12.30 -7.30 14.09
N ILE A 36 -11.71 -8.46 13.78
CA ILE A 36 -10.53 -8.57 12.90
C ILE A 36 -10.75 -7.88 11.54
N GLY A 37 -11.96 -7.95 10.98
CA GLY A 37 -12.30 -7.33 9.70
C GLY A 37 -12.29 -5.80 9.77
N GLU A 38 -12.83 -5.22 10.84
CA GLU A 38 -12.81 -3.77 11.08
C GLU A 38 -11.38 -3.24 11.24
N LYS A 39 -10.57 -3.96 12.02
CA LYS A 39 -9.14 -3.67 12.22
C LYS A 39 -8.38 -3.69 10.88
N PHE A 40 -8.60 -4.73 10.06
CA PHE A 40 -8.03 -4.84 8.72
C PHE A 40 -8.48 -3.69 7.80
N ASN A 41 -9.78 -3.41 7.75
CA ASN A 41 -10.34 -2.37 6.86
C ASN A 41 -9.81 -0.98 7.22
N LYS A 42 -9.66 -0.68 8.52
CA LYS A 42 -9.07 0.57 8.98
C LYS A 42 -7.61 0.70 8.53
N ALA A 43 -6.81 -0.33 8.74
CA ALA A 43 -5.42 -0.37 8.29
C ALA A 43 -5.30 -0.23 6.77
N PHE A 44 -6.12 -0.97 6.02
CA PHE A 44 -6.12 -0.92 4.57
C PHE A 44 -6.55 0.45 4.04
N LYS A 45 -7.49 1.14 4.71
CA LYS A 45 -7.89 2.50 4.35
C LYS A 45 -6.72 3.49 4.46
N ILE A 46 -5.97 3.44 5.56
CA ILE A 46 -4.81 4.32 5.78
C ILE A 46 -3.74 4.04 4.71
N LEU A 47 -3.41 2.77 4.50
CA LEU A 47 -2.45 2.39 3.45
C LEU A 47 -2.90 2.81 2.05
N LYS A 48 -4.20 2.74 1.77
CA LYS A 48 -4.77 3.18 0.48
C LYS A 48 -4.63 4.70 0.30
N GLU A 49 -4.79 5.49 1.35
CA GLU A 49 -4.57 6.94 1.31
C GLU A 49 -3.11 7.26 0.97
N GLU A 50 -2.14 6.64 1.65
CA GLU A 50 -0.71 6.79 1.35
C GLU A 50 -0.36 6.37 -0.09
N ILE A 51 -0.90 5.24 -0.57
CA ILE A 51 -0.68 4.78 -1.95
C ILE A 51 -1.27 5.76 -2.96
N ASN A 52 -2.41 6.38 -2.65
CA ASN A 52 -3.04 7.35 -3.54
C ASN A 52 -2.27 8.68 -3.57
N GLU A 53 -1.69 9.11 -2.45
CA GLU A 53 -0.77 10.25 -2.44
C GLU A 53 0.44 9.97 -3.33
N ASP A 54 1.06 8.80 -3.21
CA ASP A 54 2.18 8.39 -4.06
C ASP A 54 1.78 8.31 -5.56
N ARG A 55 0.54 7.90 -5.85
CA ARG A 55 -0.01 7.90 -7.22
C ARG A 55 -0.16 9.30 -7.79
N ASN A 56 -0.66 10.24 -6.99
CA ASN A 56 -0.88 11.62 -7.42
C ASN A 56 0.44 12.36 -7.66
N HIS A 57 1.49 12.01 -6.92
CA HIS A 57 2.84 12.55 -7.12
C HIS A 57 3.69 11.75 -8.11
N ASN A 58 3.15 10.69 -8.73
CA ASN A 58 3.91 9.87 -9.67
C ASN A 58 4.08 10.59 -11.00
N ASP A 59 5.34 10.81 -11.40
CA ASP A 59 5.64 11.35 -12.73
C ASP A 59 5.31 10.33 -13.83
N LEU A 60 4.15 10.52 -14.47
CA LEU A 60 3.65 9.67 -15.55
C LEU A 60 4.46 9.78 -16.85
N ASN A 61 5.40 10.73 -16.96
CA ASN A 61 6.33 10.78 -18.09
C ASN A 61 7.45 9.76 -17.94
N LEU A 62 7.92 9.56 -16.70
CA LEU A 62 9.02 8.64 -16.38
C LEU A 62 8.54 7.23 -16.04
N TYR A 63 7.36 7.11 -15.43
CA TYR A 63 6.82 5.86 -14.91
C TYR A 63 5.41 5.58 -15.42
N GLU A 64 5.03 4.31 -15.44
CA GLU A 64 3.62 3.91 -15.52
C GLU A 64 2.92 4.14 -14.17
N SER A 65 1.59 4.01 -14.18
CA SER A 65 0.76 4.10 -12.97
C SER A 65 1.16 3.07 -11.93
N ILE A 66 1.08 3.44 -10.64
CA ILE A 66 1.37 2.53 -9.53
C ILE A 66 0.27 1.48 -9.41
N VAL A 67 0.65 0.21 -9.38
CA VAL A 67 -0.25 -0.96 -9.26
C VAL A 67 0.03 -1.70 -7.94
N ILE A 68 -1.01 -2.24 -7.32
CA ILE A 68 -0.88 -3.13 -6.14
C ILE A 68 -0.48 -4.51 -6.65
N ALA A 69 0.63 -5.05 -6.13
CA ALA A 69 1.09 -6.41 -6.41
C ALA A 69 0.56 -7.41 -5.38
N ASP A 70 0.77 -7.14 -4.09
CA ASP A 70 0.45 -8.10 -3.03
C ASP A 70 -0.07 -7.40 -1.78
N VAL A 71 -0.93 -8.10 -1.05
CA VAL A 71 -1.43 -7.70 0.26
C VAL A 71 -1.27 -8.89 1.19
N TRP A 72 -0.54 -8.72 2.30
CA TRP A 72 -0.32 -9.80 3.26
C TRP A 72 -0.21 -9.26 4.68
N ILE A 73 -0.37 -10.18 5.63
CA ILE A 73 -0.23 -9.90 7.05
C ILE A 73 1.03 -10.61 7.55
N SER A 74 1.87 -9.92 8.30
CA SER A 74 3.14 -10.43 8.88
C SER A 74 3.31 -10.08 10.34
#